data_AF-A0A2S7PXE7-F1
#
_entry.id   AF-A0A2S7PXE7-F1
#
_cell.length_a   1.000
_cell.length_b   1.000
_cell.length_c   1.000
_cell.angle_alpha   90.00
_cell.angle_beta   90.00
_cell.angle_gamma   90.00
#
_symmetry.space_group_name_H-M   'P 1'
#
loop_
_entity.id
_entity.type
_entity.pdbx_description
1 polymer ?
#
loop_
_entity_poly.entity_id
_entity_poly.type
_entity_poly.pdbx_seq_one_letter_code
_entity_poly.pdbx_strand_id
1 'polypeptide(L)'
;MVAGAFKATSTAALEIECYIKPISQQLDKHLLDAAMRIQTSPLYQYIQKVRVPSRRRIAHLPWEKANWTWSPLEKVEHYLRTRIGQEPEQQLEPKQPYITAPWWKPPTVHIAPDKTRGKEEHDSVVSRSRPSALVLYTDGSCINDKVGASAVTADGSITHRSYLGRASEATVYAAELRGILSALQIAYKKDHKAVIVFTDNQAAIRSVANPDRYSLVAAMRAVHNSLLLVEWKEAWMNEKTGRELNRICPEPTTKVLLLHKSVPRPFSSLIVQMRTAKIGLRQFLYLRKVPDVDDDKCECRRGSQTETWGERTRDQQDLRKVLGAPAPALKAAKFMRNTGLLGQFEAIPQTL
;
A
#
# COMPACT_ATOMS: atom_id res chain seq x y z
N MET A 1 6.47 7.54 -13.76
CA MET A 1 7.75 7.01 -14.25
C MET A 1 7.52 6.49 -15.66
N VAL A 2 8.42 6.76 -16.61
CA VAL A 2 8.40 6.14 -17.93
C VAL A 2 9.66 5.29 -18.01
N ALA A 3 9.51 3.96 -17.99
CA ALA A 3 10.63 3.04 -18.17
C ALA A 3 10.93 2.96 -19.67
N GLY A 4 11.89 3.76 -20.14
CA GLY A 4 12.39 3.65 -21.52
C GLY A 4 13.23 2.39 -21.66
N ALA A 5 12.58 1.24 -21.86
CA ALA A 5 13.21 -0.08 -21.97
C ALA A 5 13.07 -0.66 -23.37
N PHE A 6 13.95 -1.61 -23.72
CA PHE A 6 13.83 -2.36 -24.97
C PHE A 6 12.65 -3.33 -24.92
N LYS A 7 12.04 -3.61 -26.08
CA LYS A 7 10.98 -4.64 -26.23
C LYS A 7 11.41 -6.03 -25.73
N ALA A 8 12.71 -6.29 -25.72
CA ALA A 8 13.28 -7.55 -25.22
C ALA A 8 13.34 -7.65 -23.69
N THR A 9 13.10 -6.57 -22.95
CA THR A 9 13.01 -6.60 -21.49
C THR A 9 11.76 -7.36 -21.06
N SER A 10 11.91 -8.32 -20.15
CA SER A 10 10.77 -9.12 -19.70
C SER A 10 9.77 -8.28 -18.90
N THR A 11 8.49 -8.62 -19.00
CA THR A 11 7.42 -7.97 -18.23
C THR A 11 7.71 -8.02 -16.74
N ALA A 12 8.15 -9.18 -16.22
CA ALA A 12 8.49 -9.35 -14.81
C ALA A 12 9.61 -8.39 -14.36
N ALA A 13 10.64 -8.16 -15.20
CA ALA A 13 11.69 -7.19 -14.87
C ALA A 13 11.15 -5.74 -14.85
N LEU A 14 10.26 -5.39 -15.78
CA LEU A 14 9.63 -4.07 -15.81
C LEU A 14 8.68 -3.84 -14.63
N GLU A 15 7.96 -4.86 -14.20
CA GLU A 15 7.12 -4.86 -12.99
C GLU A 15 7.96 -4.53 -11.74
N ILE A 16 9.15 -5.12 -11.63
CA ILE A 16 10.10 -4.80 -10.55
C ILE A 16 10.64 -3.37 -10.66
N GLU A 17 11.08 -2.95 -11.86
CA GLU A 17 11.61 -1.60 -12.10
C GLU A 17 10.58 -0.50 -11.80
N CYS A 18 9.32 -0.73 -12.17
CA CYS A 18 8.25 0.23 -11.96
C CYS A 18 7.56 0.07 -10.59
N TYR A 19 7.92 -0.93 -9.81
CA TYR A 19 7.20 -1.35 -8.60
C TYR A 19 5.69 -1.51 -8.84
N ILE A 20 5.34 -2.19 -9.93
CA ILE A 20 3.97 -2.51 -10.33
C ILE A 20 3.79 -4.02 -10.16
N LYS A 21 2.77 -4.43 -9.40
CA LYS A 21 2.45 -5.85 -9.20
C LYS A 21 2.04 -6.52 -10.53
N PRO A 22 2.21 -7.84 -10.69
CA PRO A 22 1.69 -8.57 -11.83
C PRO A 22 0.18 -8.34 -12.03
N ILE A 23 -0.27 -8.39 -13.28
CA ILE A 23 -1.68 -8.11 -13.63
C ILE A 23 -2.66 -8.99 -12.86
N SER A 24 -2.34 -10.27 -12.67
CA SER A 24 -3.16 -11.21 -11.90
C SER A 24 -3.38 -10.74 -10.45
N GLN A 25 -2.32 -10.26 -9.80
CA GLN A 25 -2.41 -9.74 -8.43
C GLN A 25 -3.13 -8.39 -8.35
N GLN A 26 -3.03 -7.57 -9.39
CA GLN A 26 -3.82 -6.33 -9.49
C GLN A 26 -5.31 -6.67 -9.60
N LEU A 27 -5.68 -7.64 -10.44
CA LEU A 27 -7.04 -8.14 -10.56
C LEU A 27 -7.55 -8.70 -9.23
N ASP A 28 -6.75 -9.51 -8.53
CA ASP A 28 -7.09 -10.04 -7.20
C ASP A 28 -7.40 -8.92 -6.20
N LYS A 29 -6.53 -7.91 -6.15
CA LYS A 29 -6.74 -6.73 -5.31
C LYS A 29 -8.04 -5.99 -5.67
N HIS A 30 -8.30 -5.78 -6.96
CA HIS A 30 -9.52 -5.11 -7.42
C HIS A 30 -10.79 -5.91 -7.10
N LEU A 31 -10.75 -7.23 -7.26
CA LEU A 31 -11.84 -8.14 -6.90
C LEU A 31 -12.14 -8.09 -5.41
N LEU A 32 -11.10 -8.14 -4.55
CA LEU A 32 -11.26 -7.97 -3.11
C LEU A 32 -11.87 -6.61 -2.79
N ASP A 33 -11.31 -5.53 -3.32
CA ASP A 33 -11.80 -4.18 -3.04
C ASP A 33 -13.27 -4.00 -3.43
N ALA A 34 -13.68 -4.55 -4.57
CA ALA A 34 -15.05 -4.54 -5.03
C ALA A 34 -15.98 -5.40 -4.15
N ALA A 35 -15.57 -6.62 -3.83
CA ALA A 35 -16.35 -7.53 -2.98
C ALA A 35 -16.57 -6.93 -1.60
N MET A 36 -15.51 -6.42 -0.96
CA MET A 36 -15.59 -5.80 0.36
C MET A 36 -16.51 -4.57 0.35
N ARG A 37 -16.47 -3.73 -0.70
CA ARG A 37 -17.37 -2.58 -0.85
C ARG A 37 -18.82 -3.03 -0.96
N ILE A 38 -19.11 -4.09 -1.69
CA ILE A 38 -20.47 -4.60 -1.84
C ILE A 38 -20.94 -5.24 -0.55
N GLN A 39 -20.11 -6.08 0.09
CA GLN A 39 -20.46 -6.79 1.33
C GLN A 39 -20.71 -5.84 2.51
N THR A 40 -19.96 -4.75 2.60
CA THR A 40 -20.17 -3.72 3.62
C THR A 40 -21.28 -2.74 3.27
N SER A 41 -21.90 -2.84 2.10
CA SER A 41 -23.05 -2.00 1.76
C SER A 41 -24.31 -2.43 2.53
N PRO A 42 -25.17 -1.48 2.96
CA PRO A 42 -26.50 -1.81 3.49
C PRO A 42 -27.34 -2.67 2.52
N LEU A 43 -27.07 -2.59 1.21
CA LEU A 43 -27.74 -3.39 0.20
C LEU A 43 -27.38 -4.88 0.24
N TYR A 44 -26.26 -5.25 0.88
CA TYR A 44 -25.80 -6.63 0.88
C TYR A 44 -26.78 -7.59 1.55
N GLN A 45 -27.46 -7.15 2.61
CA GLN A 45 -28.51 -7.94 3.27
C GLN A 45 -29.67 -8.25 2.32
N TYR A 46 -30.05 -7.31 1.46
CA TYR A 46 -31.08 -7.53 0.45
C TYR A 46 -30.58 -8.49 -0.65
N ILE A 47 -29.34 -8.33 -1.11
CA ILE A 47 -28.69 -9.25 -2.06
C ILE A 47 -28.69 -10.68 -1.50
N GLN A 48 -28.34 -10.85 -0.22
CA GLN A 48 -28.37 -12.15 0.44
C GLN A 48 -29.78 -12.75 0.46
N LYS A 49 -30.81 -11.98 0.82
CA LYS A 49 -32.21 -12.45 0.82
C LYS A 49 -32.67 -12.95 -0.55
N VAL A 50 -32.31 -12.25 -1.63
CA VAL A 50 -32.64 -12.66 -3.01
C VAL A 50 -31.91 -13.95 -3.42
N ARG A 51 -30.73 -14.22 -2.86
CA ARG A 51 -29.92 -15.42 -3.17
C ARG A 51 -30.37 -16.70 -2.47
N VAL A 52 -31.04 -16.61 -1.31
CA VAL A 52 -31.42 -17.78 -0.48
C VAL A 52 -32.21 -18.85 -1.25
N PRO A 53 -33.23 -18.51 -2.08
CA PRO A 53 -34.01 -19.51 -2.81
C PRO A 53 -33.18 -20.34 -3.79
N SER A 54 -32.23 -19.71 -4.48
CA SER A 54 -31.34 -20.36 -5.45
C SER A 54 -30.33 -21.28 -4.76
N ARG A 55 -29.78 -20.87 -3.60
CA ARG A 55 -28.81 -21.68 -2.83
C ARG A 55 -29.38 -22.99 -2.31
N ARG A 56 -30.63 -23.01 -1.83
CA ARG A 56 -31.25 -24.23 -1.26
C ARG A 56 -31.36 -25.37 -2.29
N ARG A 57 -31.57 -25.05 -3.57
CA ARG A 57 -31.75 -26.06 -4.63
C ARG A 57 -30.46 -26.80 -4.99
N ILE A 58 -29.31 -26.20 -4.73
CA ILE A 58 -27.99 -26.67 -5.20
C ILE A 58 -26.98 -26.88 -4.06
N ALA A 59 -27.40 -26.72 -2.80
CA ALA A 59 -26.53 -26.82 -1.63
C ALA A 59 -25.84 -28.19 -1.48
N HIS A 60 -26.40 -29.23 -2.11
CA HIS A 60 -25.87 -30.59 -2.11
C HIS A 60 -24.86 -30.85 -3.24
N LEU A 61 -24.72 -29.93 -4.21
CA LEU A 61 -23.83 -30.12 -5.34
C LEU A 61 -22.41 -29.63 -5.01
N PRO A 62 -21.36 -30.36 -5.45
CA PRO A 62 -19.98 -29.89 -5.35
C PRO A 62 -19.76 -28.64 -6.19
N TRP A 63 -18.76 -27.82 -5.81
CA TRP A 63 -18.50 -26.50 -6.39
C TRP A 63 -18.44 -26.50 -7.92
N GLU A 64 -17.76 -27.47 -8.52
CA GLU A 64 -17.57 -27.58 -9.96
C GLU A 64 -18.90 -27.69 -10.72
N LYS A 65 -19.93 -28.23 -10.06
CA LYS A 65 -21.27 -28.44 -10.62
C LYS A 65 -22.25 -27.33 -10.26
N ALA A 66 -21.97 -26.56 -9.20
CA ALA A 66 -22.85 -25.49 -8.73
C ALA A 66 -22.51 -24.11 -9.34
N ASN A 67 -21.25 -23.89 -9.75
CA ASN A 67 -20.73 -22.57 -10.09
C ASN A 67 -21.42 -21.86 -11.29
N TRP A 68 -22.08 -22.58 -12.20
CA TRP A 68 -22.76 -21.97 -13.37
C TRP A 68 -24.02 -21.19 -12.98
N THR A 69 -24.66 -21.56 -11.87
CA THR A 69 -25.83 -20.86 -11.32
C THR A 69 -25.49 -19.66 -10.45
N TRP A 70 -24.21 -19.50 -10.08
CA TRP A 70 -23.78 -18.47 -9.14
C TRP A 70 -23.60 -17.14 -9.85
N SER A 71 -24.05 -16.08 -9.18
CA SER A 71 -23.80 -14.71 -9.63
C SER A 71 -22.29 -14.42 -9.68
N PRO A 72 -21.83 -13.47 -10.50
CA PRO A 72 -20.42 -13.04 -10.52
C PRO A 72 -19.88 -12.72 -9.13
N LEU A 73 -20.67 -12.04 -8.29
CA LEU A 73 -20.29 -11.71 -6.93
C LEU A 73 -20.14 -12.95 -6.03
N GLU A 74 -20.96 -14.00 -6.20
CA GLU A 74 -20.79 -15.25 -5.44
C GLU A 74 -19.50 -16.00 -5.81
N LYS A 75 -19.13 -15.97 -7.10
CA LYS A 75 -17.85 -16.54 -7.56
C LYS A 75 -16.68 -15.80 -6.91
N VAL A 76 -16.75 -14.47 -6.85
CA VAL A 76 -15.73 -13.64 -6.19
C VAL A 76 -15.69 -13.92 -4.67
N GLU A 77 -16.84 -13.97 -3.99
CA GLU A 77 -16.92 -14.30 -2.56
C GLU A 77 -16.27 -15.64 -2.24
N HIS A 78 -16.51 -16.65 -3.07
CA HIS A 78 -15.92 -17.97 -2.90
C HIS A 78 -14.41 -17.98 -3.17
N TYR A 79 -13.98 -17.33 -4.25
CA TYR A 79 -12.56 -17.16 -4.55
C TYR A 79 -11.80 -16.47 -3.42
N LEU A 80 -12.37 -15.43 -2.83
CA LEU A 80 -11.75 -14.73 -1.71
C LEU A 80 -11.71 -15.61 -0.45
N ARG A 81 -12.77 -16.38 -0.17
CA ARG A 81 -12.80 -17.34 0.95
C ARG A 81 -11.73 -18.43 0.82
N THR A 82 -11.49 -18.93 -0.40
CA THR A 82 -10.45 -19.95 -0.61
C THR A 82 -9.04 -19.38 -0.56
N ARG A 83 -8.84 -18.10 -0.93
CA ARG A 83 -7.52 -17.43 -0.90
C ARG A 83 -7.13 -16.84 0.46
N ILE A 84 -8.07 -16.22 1.18
CA ILE A 84 -7.80 -15.48 2.44
C ILE A 84 -8.07 -16.36 3.69
N GLY A 85 -8.76 -17.49 3.51
CA GLY A 85 -9.27 -18.33 4.59
C GLY A 85 -10.73 -18.01 4.91
N GLN A 86 -11.35 -18.81 5.79
CA GLN A 86 -12.68 -18.46 6.30
C GLN A 86 -12.57 -17.12 7.04
N GLU A 87 -13.25 -16.10 6.50
CA GLU A 87 -13.62 -14.92 7.27
C GLU A 87 -14.20 -15.40 8.61
N PRO A 88 -13.78 -14.86 9.76
CA PRO A 88 -14.53 -15.06 10.99
C PRO A 88 -16.00 -14.74 10.68
N GLU A 89 -16.94 -15.51 11.22
CA GLU A 89 -18.39 -15.28 11.05
C GLU A 89 -18.88 -13.89 11.54
N GLN A 90 -17.94 -13.03 11.95
CA GLN A 90 -18.09 -11.61 12.19
C GLN A 90 -18.60 -10.92 10.92
N GLN A 91 -19.88 -10.57 10.92
CA GLN A 91 -20.48 -9.71 9.91
C GLN A 91 -19.62 -8.46 9.76
N LEU A 92 -19.05 -8.26 8.56
CA LEU A 92 -18.33 -7.04 8.23
C LEU A 92 -19.20 -5.83 8.59
N GLU A 93 -18.62 -4.88 9.32
CA GLU A 93 -19.31 -3.66 9.71
C GLU A 93 -19.95 -2.98 8.48
N PRO A 94 -21.28 -2.78 8.47
CA PRO A 94 -21.93 -2.05 7.38
C PRO A 94 -21.39 -0.62 7.30
N LYS A 95 -20.80 -0.26 6.15
CA LYS A 95 -20.42 1.11 5.84
C LYS A 95 -21.66 1.86 5.36
N GLN A 96 -22.14 2.79 6.17
CA GLN A 96 -23.14 3.73 5.70
C GLN A 96 -22.47 4.73 4.75
N PRO A 97 -22.90 4.82 3.48
CA PRO A 97 -22.47 5.91 2.62
C PRO A 97 -23.02 7.21 3.22
N TYR A 98 -22.14 8.10 3.64
CA TYR A 98 -22.50 9.43 4.11
C TYR A 98 -22.05 10.44 3.06
N ILE A 99 -22.95 11.35 2.69
CA ILE A 99 -22.63 12.45 1.78
C ILE A 99 -21.92 13.50 2.61
N THR A 100 -20.60 13.60 2.50
CA THR A 100 -19.88 14.81 2.95
C THR A 100 -19.93 15.84 1.84
N ALA A 101 -20.20 17.09 2.22
CA ALA A 101 -20.04 18.19 1.29
C ALA A 101 -18.56 18.23 0.83
N PRO A 102 -18.27 18.48 -0.46
CA PRO A 102 -16.90 18.50 -0.99
C PRO A 102 -15.95 19.48 -0.28
N TRP A 103 -16.50 20.51 0.37
CA TRP A 103 -15.78 21.53 1.13
C TRP A 103 -15.76 21.27 2.64
N TRP A 104 -16.26 20.13 3.12
CA TRP A 104 -16.16 19.76 4.52
C TRP A 104 -14.70 19.49 4.90
N LYS A 105 -14.24 20.14 5.98
CA LYS A 105 -12.89 19.93 6.52
C LYS A 105 -12.98 18.98 7.71
N PRO A 106 -12.14 17.92 7.75
CA PRO A 106 -12.08 17.05 8.91
C PRO A 106 -11.61 17.83 10.15
N PRO A 107 -11.94 17.34 11.36
CA PRO A 107 -11.44 17.94 12.59
C PRO A 107 -9.90 17.95 12.60
N THR A 108 -9.32 19.00 13.17
CA THR A 108 -7.87 19.08 13.35
C THR A 108 -7.43 18.00 14.32
N VAL A 109 -6.50 17.16 13.89
CA VAL A 109 -6.00 16.02 14.65
C VAL A 109 -4.51 16.16 14.87
N HIS A 110 -4.10 15.98 16.13
CA HIS A 110 -2.70 15.97 16.56
C HIS A 110 -2.43 14.69 17.32
N ILE A 111 -1.33 14.01 16.99
CA ILE A 111 -0.88 12.83 17.72
C ILE A 111 0.57 13.04 18.09
N ALA A 112 0.83 13.12 19.39
CA ALA A 112 2.18 13.25 19.92
C ALA A 112 3.04 12.01 19.57
N PRO A 113 4.35 12.18 19.36
CA PRO A 113 5.25 11.09 18.99
C PRO A 113 5.47 10.08 20.13
N ASP A 114 5.39 10.54 21.38
CA ASP A 114 5.60 9.75 22.58
C ASP A 114 4.76 10.27 23.76
N LYS A 115 4.72 9.50 24.85
CA LYS A 115 3.91 9.79 26.04
C LYS A 115 4.37 11.06 26.78
N THR A 116 5.66 11.34 26.80
CA THR A 116 6.23 12.51 27.50
C THR A 116 5.81 13.78 26.78
N ARG A 117 6.01 13.82 25.46
CA ARG A 117 5.54 14.90 24.60
C ARG A 117 4.04 15.06 24.64
N GLY A 118 3.29 13.95 24.65
CA GLY A 118 1.83 14.00 24.79
C GLY A 118 1.36 14.70 26.06
N LYS A 119 2.06 14.48 27.18
CA LYS A 119 1.76 15.18 28.44
C LYS A 119 2.13 16.66 28.37
N GLU A 120 3.32 17.00 27.86
CA GLU A 120 3.75 18.40 27.68
C GLU A 120 2.77 19.18 26.79
N GLU A 121 2.37 18.60 25.66
CA GLU A 121 1.42 19.19 24.72
C GLU A 121 0.03 19.34 25.35
N HIS A 122 -0.45 18.32 26.07
CA HIS A 122 -1.70 18.39 26.82
C HIS A 122 -1.71 19.57 27.80
N ASP A 123 -0.69 19.67 28.65
CA ASP A 123 -0.61 20.70 29.69
C ASP A 123 -0.54 22.10 29.05
N SER A 124 0.20 22.23 27.94
CA SER A 124 0.27 23.47 27.15
C SER A 124 -1.06 23.84 26.48
N VAL A 125 -1.80 22.87 25.97
CA VAL A 125 -3.10 23.10 25.31
C VAL A 125 -4.16 23.46 26.34
N VAL A 126 -4.23 22.75 27.46
CA VAL A 126 -5.20 23.00 28.54
C VAL A 126 -4.98 24.38 29.15
N SER A 127 -3.73 24.77 29.42
CA SER A 127 -3.38 26.09 29.96
C SER A 127 -3.73 27.24 29.01
N ARG A 128 -3.51 27.08 27.71
CA ARG A 128 -3.83 28.12 26.69
C ARG A 128 -5.31 28.24 26.37
N SER A 129 -6.06 27.13 26.46
CA SER A 129 -7.41 27.06 25.90
C SER A 129 -8.50 27.33 26.94
N ARG A 130 -8.22 27.15 28.23
CA ARG A 130 -9.16 27.50 29.30
C ARG A 130 -9.14 29.00 29.60
N PRO A 131 -10.29 29.66 29.83
CA PRO A 131 -11.64 29.10 29.96
C PRO A 131 -12.45 29.04 28.64
N SER A 132 -11.87 29.45 27.51
CA SER A 132 -12.61 29.65 26.25
C SER A 132 -13.00 28.37 25.49
N ALA A 133 -12.35 27.24 25.78
CA ALA A 133 -12.58 25.96 25.11
C ALA A 133 -13.15 24.91 26.08
N LEU A 134 -14.06 24.07 25.57
CA LEU A 134 -14.50 22.87 26.27
C LEU A 134 -13.44 21.79 26.12
N VAL A 135 -12.90 21.30 27.22
CA VAL A 135 -11.95 20.18 27.25
C VAL A 135 -12.66 18.93 27.74
N LEU A 136 -12.52 17.84 26.99
CA LEU A 136 -13.13 16.53 27.23
C LEU A 136 -12.06 15.44 27.19
N TYR A 137 -12.27 14.40 27.99
CA TYR A 137 -11.47 13.17 27.98
C TYR A 137 -12.37 11.99 27.66
N THR A 138 -11.87 11.05 26.88
CA THR A 138 -12.59 9.82 26.55
C THR A 138 -11.72 8.61 26.81
N ASP A 139 -12.38 7.51 27.17
CA ASP A 139 -11.73 6.23 27.44
C ASP A 139 -12.68 5.08 27.06
N GLY A 140 -12.13 4.03 26.46
CA GLY A 140 -12.80 2.78 26.16
C GLY A 140 -12.14 1.62 26.89
N SER A 141 -12.90 0.83 27.63
CA SER A 141 -12.36 -0.28 28.41
C SER A 141 -13.15 -1.57 28.24
N CYS A 142 -12.48 -2.68 28.52
CA CYS A 142 -13.10 -3.99 28.68
C CYS A 142 -12.70 -4.56 30.03
N ILE A 143 -13.67 -4.74 30.94
CA ILE A 143 -13.45 -5.25 32.30
C ILE A 143 -14.46 -6.38 32.54
N ASN A 144 -13.99 -7.54 33.01
CA ASN A 144 -14.85 -8.69 33.33
C ASN A 144 -15.84 -9.05 32.21
N ASP A 145 -15.34 -9.19 30.98
CA ASP A 145 -16.14 -9.50 29.77
C ASP A 145 -17.20 -8.44 29.41
N LYS A 146 -17.08 -7.21 29.93
CA LYS A 146 -17.98 -6.09 29.63
C LYS A 146 -17.21 -4.96 28.99
N VAL A 147 -17.65 -4.57 27.80
CA VAL A 147 -17.05 -3.48 27.01
C VAL A 147 -17.87 -2.21 27.23
N GLY A 148 -17.18 -1.12 27.58
CA GLY A 148 -17.81 0.14 27.88
C GLY A 148 -16.96 1.34 27.48
N ALA A 149 -17.62 2.47 27.26
CA ALA A 149 -17.00 3.74 26.92
C ALA A 149 -17.41 4.83 27.89
N SER A 150 -16.53 5.78 28.14
CA SER A 150 -16.81 6.97 28.95
C SER A 150 -16.28 8.23 28.27
N ALA A 151 -16.99 9.33 28.47
CA ALA A 151 -16.56 10.68 28.13
C ALA A 151 -16.83 11.60 29.31
N VAL A 152 -15.88 12.46 29.67
CA VAL A 152 -15.98 13.34 30.82
C VAL A 152 -15.43 14.73 30.50
N THR A 153 -16.08 15.76 31.01
CA THR A 153 -15.57 17.13 30.95
C THR A 153 -14.40 17.30 31.92
N ALA A 154 -13.49 18.19 31.59
CA ALA A 154 -12.24 18.33 32.33
C ALA A 154 -12.40 18.99 33.72
N ASP A 155 -13.58 19.51 34.04
CA ASP A 155 -14.03 19.96 35.37
C ASP A 155 -14.82 18.86 36.12
N GLY A 156 -15.07 17.71 35.49
CA GLY A 156 -15.85 16.59 36.03
C GLY A 156 -17.36 16.83 36.08
N SER A 157 -17.87 17.98 35.61
CA SER A 157 -19.29 18.36 35.76
C SER A 157 -20.24 17.47 34.95
N ILE A 158 -19.80 16.98 33.78
CA ILE A 158 -20.60 16.13 32.90
C ILE A 158 -19.83 14.86 32.59
N THR A 159 -20.45 13.72 32.86
CA THR A 159 -19.94 12.39 32.50
C THR A 159 -21.00 11.65 31.69
N HIS A 160 -20.60 11.05 30.56
CA HIS A 160 -21.42 10.16 29.77
C HIS A 160 -20.77 8.77 29.72
N ARG A 161 -21.54 7.73 30.04
CA ARG A 161 -21.08 6.33 30.00
C ARG A 161 -21.97 5.52 29.08
N SER A 162 -21.39 4.60 28.34
CA SER A 162 -22.10 3.69 27.43
C SER A 162 -21.62 2.27 27.64
N TYR A 163 -22.55 1.33 27.82
CA TYR A 163 -22.26 -0.10 27.74
C TYR A 163 -22.47 -0.56 26.30
N LEU A 164 -21.47 -1.22 25.72
CA LEU A 164 -21.51 -1.65 24.31
C LEU A 164 -21.84 -3.14 24.15
N GLY A 165 -21.71 -3.94 25.20
CA GLY A 165 -21.95 -5.39 25.15
C GLY A 165 -20.81 -6.19 25.77
N ARG A 166 -20.80 -7.49 25.50
CA ARG A 166 -19.73 -8.40 25.94
C ARG A 166 -18.49 -8.30 25.06
N ALA A 167 -17.34 -8.85 25.50
CA ALA A 167 -16.12 -8.85 24.68
C ALA A 167 -16.26 -9.67 23.38
N SER A 168 -17.22 -10.59 23.33
CA SER A 168 -17.61 -11.32 22.12
C SER A 168 -18.44 -10.49 21.12
N GLU A 169 -19.01 -9.37 21.56
CA GLU A 169 -19.97 -8.56 20.79
C GLU A 169 -19.38 -7.21 20.37
N ALA A 170 -18.51 -6.63 21.20
CA ALA A 170 -17.93 -5.31 20.98
C ALA A 170 -16.44 -5.31 21.32
N THR A 171 -15.65 -4.54 20.57
CA THR A 171 -14.22 -4.39 20.82
C THR A 171 -13.93 -3.14 21.64
N VAL A 172 -12.78 -3.12 22.34
CA VAL A 172 -12.27 -1.91 23.00
C VAL A 172 -12.11 -0.76 22.00
N TYR A 173 -11.71 -1.06 20.76
CA TYR A 173 -11.65 -0.05 19.70
C TYR A 173 -13.02 0.57 19.39
N ALA A 174 -14.10 -0.23 19.34
CA ALA A 174 -15.46 0.30 19.18
C ALA A 174 -15.89 1.16 20.39
N ALA A 175 -15.47 0.78 21.60
CA ALA A 175 -15.69 1.60 22.80
C ALA A 175 -14.99 2.96 22.71
N GLU A 176 -13.76 3.00 22.21
CA GLU A 176 -13.00 4.24 22.04
C GLU A 176 -13.68 5.20 21.06
N LEU A 177 -14.16 4.69 19.92
CA LEU A 177 -14.98 5.48 18.98
C LEU A 177 -16.27 5.98 19.62
N ARG A 178 -16.93 5.14 20.43
CA ARG A 178 -18.14 5.51 21.16
C ARG A 178 -17.86 6.56 22.24
N GLY A 179 -16.67 6.55 22.85
CA GLY A 179 -16.18 7.56 23.78
C GLY A 179 -16.07 8.92 23.09
N ILE A 180 -15.41 8.98 21.93
CA ILE A 180 -15.31 10.21 21.11
C ILE A 180 -16.70 10.72 20.73
N LEU A 181 -17.59 9.85 20.26
CA LEU A 181 -18.97 10.23 19.93
C LEU A 181 -19.71 10.81 21.15
N SER A 182 -19.54 10.22 22.33
CA SER A 182 -20.14 10.70 23.58
C SER A 182 -19.62 12.09 23.96
N ALA A 183 -18.32 12.35 23.79
CA ALA A 183 -17.73 13.67 24.01
C ALA A 183 -18.32 14.73 23.07
N LEU A 184 -18.49 14.40 21.79
CA LEU A 184 -19.11 15.30 20.81
C LEU A 184 -20.58 15.56 21.13
N GLN A 185 -21.32 14.57 21.64
CA GLN A 185 -22.70 14.75 22.10
C GLN A 185 -22.79 15.68 23.32
N ILE A 186 -21.82 15.64 24.24
CA ILE A 186 -21.74 16.60 25.35
C ILE A 186 -21.51 18.01 24.79
N ALA A 187 -20.56 18.15 23.86
CA ALA A 187 -20.25 19.43 23.24
C ALA A 187 -21.41 20.01 22.43
N TYR A 188 -22.24 19.18 21.79
CA TYR A 188 -23.37 19.64 20.96
C TYR A 188 -24.49 20.32 21.76
N LYS A 189 -24.56 20.12 23.09
CA LYS A 189 -25.66 20.65 23.92
C LYS A 189 -25.57 22.16 24.17
N LYS A 190 -24.40 22.77 23.96
CA LYS A 190 -24.16 24.20 24.18
C LYS A 190 -23.24 24.72 23.10
N ASP A 191 -23.33 26.02 22.83
CA ASP A 191 -22.39 26.66 21.91
C ASP A 191 -21.04 26.87 22.60
N HIS A 192 -19.97 26.38 21.97
CA HIS A 192 -18.61 26.44 22.48
C HIS A 192 -17.70 27.01 21.40
N LYS A 193 -16.87 28.01 21.75
CA LYS A 193 -15.92 28.63 20.81
C LYS A 193 -14.89 27.63 20.25
N ALA A 194 -14.53 26.63 21.07
CA ALA A 194 -13.65 25.53 20.69
C ALA A 194 -13.95 24.29 21.54
N VAL A 195 -13.76 23.11 20.96
CA VAL A 195 -13.93 21.81 21.63
C VAL A 195 -12.65 21.01 21.42
N ILE A 196 -12.08 20.51 22.52
CA ILE A 196 -10.84 19.74 22.53
C ILE A 196 -11.16 18.40 23.20
N VAL A 197 -10.95 17.30 22.46
CA VAL A 197 -11.18 15.94 22.95
C VAL A 197 -9.84 15.23 23.02
N PHE A 198 -9.48 14.75 24.21
CA PHE A 198 -8.31 13.91 24.43
C PHE A 198 -8.72 12.44 24.50
N THR A 199 -7.98 11.62 23.76
CA THR A 199 -8.05 10.15 23.76
C THR A 199 -6.63 9.62 23.60
N ASP A 200 -6.33 8.49 24.21
CA ASP A 200 -5.06 7.79 24.07
C ASP A 200 -5.06 6.82 22.88
N ASN A 201 -6.22 6.52 22.29
CA ASN A 201 -6.32 5.61 21.16
C ASN A 201 -5.98 6.30 19.84
N GLN A 202 -4.70 6.22 19.46
CA GLN A 202 -4.18 6.72 18.19
C GLN A 202 -4.93 6.18 16.96
N ALA A 203 -5.43 4.92 16.99
CA ALA A 203 -6.19 4.36 15.87
C ALA A 203 -7.56 5.04 15.73
N ALA A 204 -8.24 5.33 16.85
CA ALA A 204 -9.51 6.05 16.88
C ALA A 204 -9.34 7.51 16.40
N ILE A 205 -8.26 8.17 16.81
CA ILE A 205 -7.92 9.51 16.30
C ILE A 205 -7.75 9.50 14.78
N ARG A 206 -6.98 8.53 14.26
CA ARG A 206 -6.72 8.44 12.81
C ARG A 206 -7.97 8.04 12.02
N SER A 207 -8.88 7.28 12.60
CA SER A 207 -10.16 6.92 11.97
C SER A 207 -11.12 8.10 11.89
N VAL A 208 -11.17 8.96 12.92
CA VAL A 208 -11.96 10.19 12.87
C VAL A 208 -11.39 11.19 11.87
N ALA A 209 -10.05 11.27 11.75
CA ALA A 209 -9.39 12.10 10.73
C ALA A 209 -9.60 11.57 9.31
N ASN A 210 -9.69 10.25 9.13
CA ASN A 210 -9.77 9.58 7.84
C ASN A 210 -10.64 8.31 7.92
N PRO A 211 -11.97 8.48 7.96
CA PRO A 211 -12.94 7.38 8.18
C PRO A 211 -12.87 6.24 7.16
N ASP A 212 -12.26 6.45 5.99
CA ASP A 212 -12.14 5.42 4.97
C ASP A 212 -11.12 4.31 5.30
N ARG A 213 -10.19 4.55 6.24
CA ARG A 213 -8.96 3.73 6.40
C ARG A 213 -8.90 2.79 7.61
N TYR A 214 -9.85 2.81 8.56
CA TYR A 214 -9.69 2.09 9.86
C TYR A 214 -10.88 1.19 10.25
N SER A 215 -11.49 0.52 9.27
CA SER A 215 -12.50 -0.53 9.46
C SER A 215 -11.90 -1.93 9.38
N LEU A 216 -12.61 -2.99 9.79
CA LEU A 216 -12.23 -4.41 9.54
C LEU A 216 -11.85 -4.66 8.06
N VAL A 217 -12.53 -3.98 7.13
CA VAL A 217 -12.20 -3.97 5.69
C VAL A 217 -10.76 -3.53 5.41
N ALA A 218 -10.26 -2.55 6.14
CA ALA A 218 -8.90 -2.05 5.96
C ALA A 218 -7.87 -3.05 6.50
N ALA A 219 -8.16 -3.74 7.60
CA ALA A 219 -7.34 -4.83 8.11
C ALA A 219 -7.27 -5.98 7.09
N MET A 220 -8.41 -6.40 6.53
CA MET A 220 -8.46 -7.44 5.48
C MET A 220 -7.72 -7.03 4.21
N ARG A 221 -7.87 -5.77 3.75
CA ARG A 221 -7.07 -5.22 2.65
C ARG A 221 -5.57 -5.26 2.97
N ALA A 222 -5.17 -4.96 4.20
CA ALA A 222 -3.77 -4.98 4.60
C ALA A 222 -3.21 -6.41 4.59
N VAL A 223 -3.93 -7.38 5.16
CA VAL A 223 -3.58 -8.81 5.14
C VAL A 223 -3.45 -9.30 3.70
N HIS A 224 -4.46 -9.09 2.87
CA HIS A 224 -4.42 -9.52 1.46
C HIS A 224 -3.28 -8.86 0.68
N ASN A 225 -3.05 -7.56 0.84
CA ASN A 225 -1.92 -6.90 0.18
C ASN A 225 -0.56 -7.46 0.62
N SER A 226 -0.46 -7.92 1.88
CA SER A 226 0.73 -8.55 2.43
C SER A 226 0.95 -9.94 1.85
N LEU A 227 -0.12 -10.76 1.74
CA LEU A 227 -0.09 -12.06 1.05
C LEU A 227 0.35 -11.91 -0.41
N LEU A 228 -0.27 -10.98 -1.16
CA LEU A 228 0.13 -10.71 -2.54
C LEU A 228 1.60 -10.29 -2.67
N LEU A 229 2.14 -9.56 -1.68
CA LEU A 229 3.56 -9.16 -1.69
C LEU A 229 4.48 -10.36 -1.47
N VAL A 230 4.10 -11.30 -0.60
CA VAL A 230 4.84 -12.56 -0.39
C VAL A 230 4.83 -13.40 -1.67
N GLU A 231 3.65 -13.61 -2.26
CA GLU A 231 3.51 -14.32 -3.54
C GLU A 231 4.34 -13.67 -4.65
N TRP A 232 4.37 -12.33 -4.71
CA TRP A 232 5.17 -11.62 -5.72
C TRP A 232 6.66 -11.83 -5.51
N LYS A 233 7.13 -11.81 -4.26
CA LYS A 233 8.53 -12.12 -3.92
C LYS A 233 8.90 -13.53 -4.36
N GLU A 234 8.07 -14.52 -4.05
CA GLU A 234 8.30 -15.92 -4.43
C GLU A 234 8.32 -16.10 -5.96
N ALA A 235 7.36 -15.49 -6.66
CA ALA A 235 7.34 -15.50 -8.12
C ALA A 235 8.61 -14.87 -8.70
N TRP A 236 9.06 -13.73 -8.15
CA TRP A 236 10.27 -13.05 -8.60
C TRP A 236 11.55 -13.85 -8.35
N MET A 237 11.65 -14.56 -7.22
CA MET A 237 12.79 -15.44 -6.94
C MET A 237 12.90 -16.60 -7.93
N ASN A 238 11.76 -17.11 -8.40
CA ASN A 238 11.68 -18.23 -9.34
C ASN A 238 11.68 -17.80 -10.82
N GLU A 239 11.60 -16.50 -11.09
CA GLU A 239 11.55 -15.95 -12.44
C GLU A 239 12.89 -16.14 -13.18
N LYS A 240 12.83 -16.64 -14.42
CA LYS A 240 14.02 -16.97 -15.22
C LYS A 240 14.41 -15.88 -16.20
N THR A 241 13.48 -15.01 -16.59
CA THR A 241 13.68 -14.02 -17.67
C THR A 241 14.28 -12.70 -17.20
N GLY A 242 14.27 -12.42 -15.89
CA GLY A 242 14.77 -11.17 -15.28
C GLY A 242 16.03 -11.34 -14.43
N ARG A 243 16.85 -12.37 -14.69
CA ARG A 243 17.94 -12.80 -13.80
C ARG A 243 19.02 -11.75 -13.60
N GLU A 244 19.32 -10.94 -14.62
CA GLU A 244 20.29 -9.85 -14.53
C GLU A 244 19.82 -8.79 -13.54
N LEU A 245 18.53 -8.41 -13.62
CA LEU A 245 17.94 -7.49 -12.66
C LEU A 245 17.85 -8.10 -11.25
N ASN A 246 17.53 -9.39 -11.14
CA ASN A 246 17.42 -10.08 -9.85
C ASN A 246 18.73 -10.02 -9.04
N ARG A 247 19.91 -10.03 -9.69
CA ARG A 247 21.22 -9.84 -9.03
C ARG A 247 21.34 -8.47 -8.35
N ILE A 248 20.72 -7.44 -8.91
CA ILE A 248 20.72 -6.07 -8.38
C ILE A 248 19.56 -5.85 -7.40
N CYS A 249 18.39 -6.40 -7.73
CA CYS A 249 17.14 -6.24 -7.02
C CYS A 249 16.51 -7.62 -6.76
N PRO A 250 16.97 -8.35 -5.72
CA PRO A 250 16.50 -9.71 -5.46
C PRO A 250 15.06 -9.75 -4.94
N GLU A 251 14.53 -8.60 -4.47
CA GLU A 251 13.17 -8.48 -3.98
C GLU A 251 12.48 -7.22 -4.54
N PRO A 252 11.17 -7.28 -4.84
CA PRO A 252 10.39 -6.10 -5.19
C PRO A 252 10.43 -5.07 -4.04
N THR A 253 10.83 -3.83 -4.35
CA THR A 253 10.93 -2.76 -3.34
C THR A 253 10.57 -1.39 -3.91
N THR A 254 9.88 -0.58 -3.11
CA THR A 254 9.58 0.83 -3.44
C THR A 254 10.83 1.67 -3.62
N LYS A 255 11.97 1.24 -3.07
CA LYS A 255 13.26 1.95 -3.20
C LYS A 255 13.70 2.13 -4.65
N VAL A 256 13.28 1.24 -5.56
CA VAL A 256 13.59 1.36 -7.00
C VAL A 256 13.03 2.67 -7.57
N LEU A 257 11.87 3.13 -7.08
CA LEU A 257 11.26 4.39 -7.52
C LEU A 257 12.14 5.61 -7.21
N LEU A 258 12.97 5.54 -6.16
CA LEU A 258 13.89 6.61 -5.78
C LEU A 258 15.05 6.77 -6.77
N LEU A 259 15.39 5.74 -7.55
CA LEU A 259 16.43 5.82 -8.59
C LEU A 259 16.06 6.81 -9.69
N HIS A 260 14.77 7.04 -9.88
CA HIS A 260 14.24 7.88 -10.96
C HIS A 260 13.67 9.20 -10.44
N LYS A 261 13.65 9.40 -9.11
CA LYS A 261 13.16 10.62 -8.49
C LYS A 261 14.12 11.77 -8.84
N SER A 262 13.59 12.81 -9.48
CA SER A 262 14.37 13.98 -9.91
C SER A 262 15.50 13.67 -10.90
N VAL A 263 15.43 12.53 -11.61
CA VAL A 263 16.36 12.18 -12.68
C VAL A 263 15.72 12.48 -14.04
N PRO A 264 16.42 13.18 -14.97
CA PRO A 264 15.88 13.42 -16.31
C PRO A 264 15.49 12.12 -17.01
N ARG A 265 14.40 12.16 -17.80
CA ARG A 265 13.85 10.96 -18.46
C ARG A 265 14.88 10.14 -19.25
N PRO A 266 15.81 10.74 -20.01
CA PRO A 266 16.81 9.97 -20.75
C PRO A 266 17.77 9.18 -19.84
N PHE A 267 18.24 9.79 -18.74
CA PHE A 267 19.07 9.10 -17.74
C PHE A 267 18.27 8.03 -16.98
N SER A 268 17.00 8.28 -16.71
CA SER A 268 16.09 7.29 -16.13
C SER A 268 15.96 6.06 -17.04
N SER A 269 15.79 6.25 -18.35
CA SER A 269 15.78 5.18 -19.35
C SER A 269 17.11 4.42 -19.40
N LEU A 270 18.23 5.14 -19.38
CA LEU A 270 19.56 4.54 -19.37
C LEU A 270 19.80 3.66 -18.13
N ILE A 271 19.38 4.14 -16.94
CA ILE A 271 19.45 3.36 -15.69
C ILE A 271 18.64 2.05 -15.81
N VAL A 272 17.41 2.10 -16.35
CA VAL A 272 16.59 0.88 -16.56
C VAL A 272 17.28 -0.10 -17.53
N GLN A 273 17.82 0.39 -18.64
CA GLN A 273 18.51 -0.44 -19.63
C GLN A 273 19.77 -1.10 -19.03
N MET A 274 20.55 -0.36 -18.26
CA MET A 274 21.71 -0.88 -17.53
C MET A 274 21.32 -1.93 -16.48
N ARG A 275 20.29 -1.66 -15.68
CA ARG A 275 19.82 -2.57 -14.62
C ARG A 275 19.22 -3.87 -15.14
N THR A 276 18.62 -3.83 -16.33
CA THR A 276 18.03 -5.01 -16.98
C THR A 276 19.01 -5.74 -17.91
N ALA A 277 20.23 -5.20 -18.09
CA ALA A 277 21.20 -5.62 -19.10
C ALA A 277 20.62 -5.68 -20.52
N LYS A 278 19.54 -4.94 -20.78
CA LYS A 278 18.93 -4.78 -22.11
C LYS A 278 19.25 -3.37 -22.58
N ILE A 279 20.49 -3.20 -23.03
CA ILE A 279 21.08 -1.92 -23.43
C ILE A 279 21.78 -2.09 -24.77
N GLY A 280 21.83 -1.05 -25.61
CA GLY A 280 22.37 -1.11 -26.98
C GLY A 280 23.90 -1.30 -27.10
N LEU A 281 24.52 -2.08 -26.23
CA LEU A 281 25.93 -2.47 -26.31
C LEU A 281 26.10 -3.75 -27.15
N ARG A 282 27.29 -3.97 -27.70
CA ARG A 282 27.56 -5.08 -28.65
C ARG A 282 27.12 -6.44 -28.14
N GLN A 283 27.32 -6.78 -26.86
CA GLN A 283 26.87 -8.09 -26.37
C GLN A 283 25.36 -8.29 -26.53
N PHE A 284 24.55 -7.30 -26.13
CA PHE A 284 23.11 -7.39 -26.25
C PHE A 284 22.68 -7.40 -27.72
N LEU A 285 23.29 -6.54 -28.56
CA LEU A 285 22.97 -6.45 -29.99
C LEU A 285 23.33 -7.74 -30.74
N TYR A 286 24.49 -8.34 -30.45
CA TYR A 286 24.92 -9.63 -30.99
C TYR A 286 23.95 -10.77 -30.59
N LEU A 287 23.56 -10.83 -29.30
CA LEU A 287 22.56 -11.80 -28.82
C LEU A 287 21.17 -11.61 -29.45
N ARG A 288 20.89 -10.44 -30.03
CA ARG A 288 19.66 -10.15 -30.78
C ARG A 288 19.82 -10.27 -32.30
N LYS A 289 21.03 -10.59 -32.79
CA LYS A 289 21.37 -10.72 -34.21
C LYS A 289 21.04 -9.45 -35.02
N VAL A 290 21.40 -8.29 -34.48
CA VAL A 290 21.28 -7.02 -35.19
C VAL A 290 22.24 -7.02 -36.38
N PRO A 291 21.82 -6.59 -37.59
CA PRO A 291 22.71 -6.45 -38.75
C PRO A 291 23.96 -5.64 -38.41
N ASP A 292 25.08 -5.95 -39.06
CA ASP A 292 26.38 -5.27 -38.89
C ASP A 292 27.04 -5.41 -37.50
N VAL A 293 26.53 -6.32 -36.65
CA VAL A 293 27.14 -6.69 -35.36
C VAL A 293 27.54 -8.17 -35.36
N ASP A 294 28.77 -8.43 -35.80
CA ASP A 294 29.28 -9.80 -36.00
C ASP A 294 29.82 -10.48 -34.73
N ASP A 295 30.14 -9.73 -33.69
CA ASP A 295 30.63 -10.24 -32.41
C ASP A 295 30.12 -9.47 -31.19
N ASP A 296 30.31 -10.05 -30.02
CA ASP A 296 29.97 -9.43 -28.73
C ASP A 296 31.12 -8.63 -28.12
N LYS A 297 32.25 -8.48 -28.81
CA LYS A 297 33.52 -8.02 -28.23
C LYS A 297 33.64 -6.50 -28.26
N CYS A 298 34.26 -5.96 -27.22
CA CYS A 298 34.68 -4.56 -27.21
C CYS A 298 35.80 -4.32 -28.24
N GLU A 299 35.92 -3.11 -28.76
CA GLU A 299 36.98 -2.70 -29.69
C GLU A 299 38.39 -2.94 -29.13
N CYS A 300 38.56 -2.83 -27.81
CA CYS A 300 39.82 -3.14 -27.13
C CYS A 300 40.14 -4.65 -27.05
N ARG A 301 39.22 -5.53 -27.50
CA ARG A 301 39.30 -7.01 -27.55
C ARG A 301 39.56 -7.72 -26.20
N ARG A 302 39.46 -7.02 -25.07
CA ARG A 302 39.69 -7.59 -23.73
C ARG A 302 38.51 -8.40 -23.16
N GLY A 303 37.37 -8.40 -23.84
CA GLY A 303 36.16 -9.11 -23.40
C GLY A 303 34.92 -8.69 -24.17
N SER A 304 33.77 -9.25 -23.78
CA SER A 304 32.47 -8.86 -24.30
C SER A 304 32.10 -7.45 -23.82
N GLN A 305 31.47 -6.64 -24.67
CA GLN A 305 31.03 -5.30 -24.29
C GLN A 305 29.67 -5.38 -23.60
N THR A 306 29.69 -5.25 -22.27
CA THR A 306 28.53 -5.37 -21.39
C THR A 306 28.40 -4.13 -20.50
N GLU A 307 27.34 -4.05 -19.70
CA GLU A 307 27.15 -3.02 -18.67
C GLU A 307 28.17 -3.12 -17.52
N THR A 308 28.87 -4.25 -17.40
CA THR A 308 30.03 -4.39 -16.50
C THR A 308 31.26 -3.87 -17.23
N TRP A 309 31.64 -2.65 -16.89
CA TRP A 309 32.79 -1.92 -17.41
C TRP A 309 34.05 -2.78 -17.46
N GLY A 310 34.70 -2.82 -18.61
CA GLY A 310 35.76 -3.77 -18.92
C GLY A 310 36.95 -3.70 -17.97
N GLU A 311 37.05 -4.67 -17.08
CA GLU A 311 38.27 -5.40 -16.70
C GLU A 311 37.87 -6.62 -15.87
N ARG A 312 38.44 -7.79 -16.19
CA ARG A 312 38.33 -9.02 -15.38
C ARG A 312 39.21 -8.90 -14.12
N THR A 313 39.14 -7.80 -13.39
CA THR A 313 39.76 -7.69 -12.07
C THR A 313 38.82 -8.30 -11.04
N ARG A 314 39.41 -8.94 -10.02
CA ARG A 314 38.71 -9.68 -8.95
C ARG A 314 37.70 -8.84 -8.14
N ASP A 315 37.65 -7.53 -8.38
CA ASP A 315 36.62 -6.61 -7.91
C ASP A 315 35.59 -6.36 -9.03
N GLN A 316 34.70 -7.33 -9.22
CA GLN A 316 33.40 -7.05 -9.80
C GLN A 316 32.78 -5.96 -8.91
N GLN A 317 32.91 -4.67 -9.29
CA GLN A 317 32.24 -3.58 -8.59
C GLN A 317 30.78 -4.00 -8.49
N ASP A 318 30.35 -4.28 -7.26
CA ASP A 318 29.06 -4.90 -7.00
C ASP A 318 27.98 -4.07 -7.71
N LEU A 319 27.44 -4.59 -8.83
CA LEU A 319 26.47 -3.88 -9.66
C LEU A 319 25.27 -3.44 -8.81
N ARG A 320 25.01 -4.15 -7.71
CA ARG A 320 24.03 -3.76 -6.71
C ARG A 320 24.37 -2.45 -6.01
N LYS A 321 25.65 -2.20 -5.69
CA LYS A 321 26.12 -0.92 -5.11
C LYS A 321 26.07 0.21 -6.14
N VAL A 322 26.44 -0.08 -7.39
CA VAL A 322 26.51 0.94 -8.46
C VAL A 322 25.13 1.30 -9.00
N LEU A 323 24.28 0.32 -9.27
CA LEU A 323 22.98 0.53 -9.91
C LEU A 323 21.80 0.44 -8.96
N GLY A 324 21.99 -0.06 -7.72
CA GLY A 324 20.93 -0.18 -6.71
C GLY A 324 20.73 1.05 -5.83
N ALA A 325 21.55 2.09 -5.96
CA ALA A 325 21.45 3.33 -5.19
C ALA A 325 21.34 4.56 -6.11
N PRO A 326 20.57 5.61 -5.74
CA PRO A 326 20.27 6.71 -6.66
C PRO A 326 21.49 7.48 -7.19
N ALA A 327 22.37 7.95 -6.31
CA ALA A 327 23.51 8.76 -6.72
C ALA A 327 24.56 7.97 -7.53
N PRO A 328 24.96 6.75 -7.13
CA PRO A 328 25.82 5.90 -7.95
C PRO A 328 25.21 5.54 -9.31
N ALA A 329 23.90 5.25 -9.37
CA ALA A 329 23.22 4.88 -10.61
C ALA A 329 23.22 6.06 -11.61
N LEU A 330 22.96 7.28 -11.12
CA LEU A 330 23.05 8.47 -11.94
C LEU A 330 24.47 8.73 -12.44
N LYS A 331 25.49 8.55 -11.59
CA LYS A 331 26.89 8.69 -11.99
C LYS A 331 27.26 7.68 -13.08
N ALA A 332 26.82 6.43 -12.94
CA ALA A 332 27.02 5.39 -13.94
C ALA A 332 26.30 5.70 -15.26
N ALA A 333 25.08 6.23 -15.22
CA ALA A 333 24.35 6.67 -16.40
C ALA A 333 25.03 7.85 -17.11
N LYS A 334 25.53 8.85 -16.37
CA LYS A 334 26.31 9.97 -16.93
C LYS A 334 27.59 9.47 -17.59
N PHE A 335 28.29 8.55 -16.93
CA PHE A 335 29.49 7.92 -17.50
C PHE A 335 29.16 7.16 -18.79
N MET A 336 28.11 6.33 -18.79
CA MET A 336 27.65 5.59 -19.98
C MET A 336 27.30 6.51 -21.14
N ARG A 337 26.56 7.60 -20.88
CA ARG A 337 26.28 8.62 -21.89
C ARG A 337 27.56 9.27 -22.43
N ASN A 338 28.56 9.50 -21.60
CA ASN A 338 29.82 10.12 -22.01
C ASN A 338 30.74 9.20 -22.82
N THR A 339 30.53 7.87 -22.79
CA THR A 339 31.30 6.95 -23.64
C THR A 339 31.01 7.13 -25.13
N GLY A 340 29.87 7.73 -25.51
CA GLY A 340 29.45 7.82 -26.92
C GLY A 340 29.04 6.47 -27.53
N LEU A 341 29.05 5.37 -26.76
CA LEU A 341 28.73 4.04 -27.29
C LEU A 341 27.24 3.86 -27.62
N LEU A 342 26.39 4.73 -27.09
CA LEU A 342 24.94 4.65 -27.23
C LEU A 342 24.42 5.88 -27.98
N GLY A 343 24.44 5.81 -29.32
CA GLY A 343 24.04 6.92 -30.20
C GLY A 343 22.67 7.52 -29.86
N GLN A 344 21.73 6.71 -29.38
CA GLN A 344 20.39 7.14 -28.95
C GLN A 344 20.38 8.15 -27.77
N PHE A 345 21.50 8.32 -27.07
CA PHE A 345 21.64 9.20 -25.91
C PHE A 345 22.63 10.37 -26.14
N GLU A 346 23.22 10.49 -27.33
CA GLU A 346 24.22 11.53 -27.64
C GLU A 346 23.64 12.95 -27.60
N ALA A 347 22.38 13.10 -28.01
CA ALA A 347 21.66 14.37 -28.02
C ALA A 347 21.38 14.94 -26.60
N ILE A 348 21.63 14.18 -25.52
CA ILE A 348 21.49 14.67 -24.14
C ILE A 348 22.66 15.62 -23.83
N PRO A 349 22.46 16.87 -23.39
CA PRO A 349 23.54 17.76 -22.95
C PRO A 349 24.42 17.16 -21.83
N GLN A 350 25.73 17.39 -21.88
CA GLN A 350 26.69 16.94 -20.85
C GLN A 350 26.50 17.60 -19.47
N THR A 351 25.82 18.74 -19.42
CA THR A 351 25.68 19.61 -18.23
C THR A 351 24.48 19.26 -17.33
N LEU A 352 23.67 18.26 -17.70
CA LEU A 352 22.51 17.79 -16.93
C LEU A 352 22.91 16.84 -15.79
#